data_AF-A0A1I4GNI0-F1
#
_entry.id   AF-A0A1I4GNI0-F1
#
_cell.length_a   1.000
_cell.length_b   1.000
_cell.length_c   1.000
_cell.angle_alpha   90.00
_cell.angle_beta   90.00
_cell.angle_gamma   90.00
#
_symmetry.space_group_name_H-M   'P 1'
#
loop_
_entity.id
_entity.type
_entity.pdbx_description
1 polymer ?
#
loop_
_entity_poly.entity_id
_entity_poly.type
_entity_poly.pdbx_seq_one_letter_code
_entity_poly.pdbx_strand_id
1 'polypeptide(L)'
;MEQVIINDYNPEWTLEFRLEKERIFNAIQDIAIQIEHIGSTSVPGLAAKPLIDMMVGVEELSTILPVHRERLAAIGYEFVDHPEFPERRFFRKGLWRAGTHHLHIYLYRGEQWTANLLFRDYLIDHPEEAAVYGELKRTLQEQYSQDRVSYTKAKAPYIQSVIQKAKQASKPKRQVQGIIFDMDNTLLQSRIDFGAMKTDIFNYLHTSGIVPVDLPLSTHTCATLIEYGKQTGLANEQEKKVWEIAAKHELLGMESAGLESGVESLLKRLHQNYTLAVVTNNSIHAALEALHETKIHEYFDLIVGREQMTALKPSHSGFHYVLNQFPQISPDEWLSVGDSWIDGKASTESGIRFICYQTDLEIMRERGVPVLARIEHMMDLHSYL
;
A
#
# COMPACT_ATOMS: atom_id res chain seq x y z
N MET A 1 -47.06 -6.10 -12.05
CA MET A 1 -45.73 -5.45 -12.05
C MET A 1 -44.90 -6.16 -11.01
N GLU A 2 -43.65 -6.51 -11.31
CA GLU A 2 -42.83 -7.32 -10.41
C GLU A 2 -42.16 -6.44 -9.36
N GLN A 3 -42.38 -6.78 -8.09
CA GLN A 3 -41.99 -5.98 -6.93
C GLN A 3 -40.47 -5.77 -6.86
N VAL A 4 -40.04 -4.66 -6.26
CA VAL A 4 -38.65 -4.50 -5.79
C VAL A 4 -38.51 -5.36 -4.54
N ILE A 5 -37.58 -6.32 -4.55
CA ILE A 5 -37.27 -7.18 -3.40
C ILE A 5 -35.77 -7.06 -3.12
N ILE A 6 -35.45 -6.67 -1.90
CA ILE A 6 -34.13 -6.56 -1.31
C ILE A 6 -33.95 -7.74 -0.37
N ASN A 7 -32.96 -8.57 -0.67
CA ASN A 7 -32.55 -9.69 0.15
C ASN A 7 -31.33 -9.30 0.97
N ASP A 8 -31.11 -10.02 2.07
CA ASP A 8 -29.83 -9.97 2.76
C ASP A 8 -28.70 -10.45 1.85
N TYR A 9 -27.47 -10.08 2.18
CA TYR A 9 -26.31 -10.44 1.39
C TYR A 9 -26.18 -11.96 1.27
N ASN A 10 -26.01 -12.46 0.03
CA ASN A 10 -25.72 -13.86 -0.24
C ASN A 10 -24.28 -14.01 -0.77
N PRO A 11 -23.39 -14.75 -0.07
CA PRO A 11 -22.02 -14.99 -0.54
C PRO A 11 -21.94 -15.75 -1.88
N GLU A 12 -23.00 -16.44 -2.31
CA GLU A 12 -23.07 -17.10 -3.61
C GLU A 12 -22.99 -16.11 -4.78
N TRP A 13 -23.38 -14.83 -4.58
CA TRP A 13 -23.27 -13.80 -5.62
C TRP A 13 -21.83 -13.62 -6.13
N THR A 14 -20.83 -13.76 -5.25
CA THR A 14 -19.41 -13.70 -5.63
C THR A 14 -18.98 -14.91 -6.44
N LEU A 15 -19.58 -16.08 -6.20
CA LEU A 15 -19.34 -17.28 -7.00
C LEU A 15 -20.02 -17.15 -8.37
N GLU A 16 -21.28 -16.70 -8.40
CA GLU A 16 -22.03 -16.44 -9.63
C GLU A 16 -21.30 -15.45 -10.54
N PHE A 17 -20.80 -14.35 -9.97
CA PHE A 17 -19.96 -13.40 -10.71
C PHE A 17 -18.73 -14.07 -11.33
N ARG A 18 -17.97 -14.88 -10.57
CA ARG A 18 -16.75 -15.52 -11.08
C ARG A 18 -17.04 -16.43 -12.27
N LEU A 19 -18.08 -17.26 -12.15
CA LEU A 19 -18.49 -18.17 -13.23
C LEU A 19 -18.95 -17.39 -14.46
N GLU A 20 -19.72 -16.32 -14.26
CA GLU A 20 -20.24 -15.53 -15.38
C GLU A 20 -19.14 -14.65 -16.03
N LYS A 21 -18.18 -14.15 -15.26
CA LYS A 21 -16.99 -13.44 -15.75
C LYS A 21 -16.20 -14.28 -16.74
N GLU A 22 -15.97 -15.57 -16.45
CA GLU A 22 -15.27 -16.48 -17.37
C GLU A 22 -16.03 -16.64 -18.70
N ARG A 23 -17.36 -16.76 -18.64
CA ARG A 23 -18.19 -16.86 -19.84
C ARG A 23 -18.16 -15.60 -20.69
N ILE A 24 -18.26 -14.43 -20.05
CA ILE A 24 -18.17 -13.13 -20.73
C ILE A 24 -16.77 -12.96 -21.34
N PHE A 25 -15.71 -13.23 -20.57
CA PHE A 25 -14.35 -13.15 -21.07
C PHE A 25 -14.15 -14.03 -22.30
N ASN A 26 -14.54 -15.30 -22.25
CA ASN A 26 -14.40 -16.21 -23.40
C ASN A 26 -15.20 -15.75 -24.64
N ALA A 27 -16.33 -15.05 -24.45
CA ALA A 27 -17.15 -14.55 -25.55
C ALA A 27 -16.56 -13.31 -26.24
N ILE A 28 -15.81 -12.46 -25.51
CA ILE A 28 -15.34 -11.15 -26.02
C ILE A 28 -13.89 -10.82 -25.61
N GLN A 29 -13.05 -11.85 -25.42
CA GLN A 29 -11.64 -11.72 -24.99
C GLN A 29 -10.80 -10.83 -25.91
N ASP A 30 -11.18 -10.73 -27.18
CA ASP A 30 -10.51 -9.91 -28.19
C ASP A 30 -10.67 -8.41 -27.95
N ILE A 31 -11.62 -8.00 -27.10
CA ILE A 31 -11.92 -6.58 -26.83
C ILE A 31 -11.96 -6.25 -25.33
N ALA A 32 -12.06 -7.26 -24.46
CA ALA A 32 -12.19 -7.08 -23.02
C ALA A 32 -10.81 -6.86 -22.35
N ILE A 33 -10.58 -5.67 -21.81
CA ILE A 33 -9.37 -5.34 -21.05
C ILE A 33 -9.46 -5.87 -19.62
N GLN A 34 -10.60 -5.62 -18.96
CA GLN A 34 -10.82 -6.03 -17.58
C GLN A 34 -12.32 -6.22 -17.31
N ILE A 35 -12.66 -7.17 -16.44
CA ILE A 35 -14.03 -7.46 -16.03
C ILE A 35 -14.14 -7.40 -14.51
N GLU A 36 -15.08 -6.59 -14.02
CA GLU A 36 -15.26 -6.27 -12.61
C GLU A 36 -16.69 -6.57 -12.14
N HIS A 37 -16.81 -7.04 -10.90
CA HIS A 37 -18.09 -7.12 -10.19
C HIS A 37 -18.38 -5.74 -9.63
N ILE A 38 -19.56 -5.19 -9.92
CA ILE A 38 -19.98 -3.88 -9.47
C ILE A 38 -21.39 -3.94 -8.87
N GLY A 39 -21.93 -2.79 -8.47
CA GLY A 39 -23.25 -2.72 -7.86
C GLY A 39 -23.28 -3.33 -6.45
N SER A 40 -24.48 -3.43 -5.87
CA SER A 40 -24.61 -3.80 -4.46
C SER A 40 -24.24 -5.26 -4.15
N THR A 41 -24.37 -6.17 -5.12
CA THR A 41 -24.03 -7.59 -4.92
C THR A 41 -22.52 -7.84 -4.86
N SER A 42 -21.70 -6.85 -5.21
CA SER A 42 -20.24 -6.88 -5.09
C SER A 42 -19.70 -6.46 -3.73
N VAL A 43 -20.56 -5.98 -2.82
CA VAL A 43 -20.18 -5.48 -1.50
C VAL A 43 -20.58 -6.49 -0.43
N PRO A 44 -19.64 -7.16 0.25
CA PRO A 44 -19.94 -8.12 1.32
C PRO A 44 -20.79 -7.50 2.43
N GLY A 45 -21.85 -8.22 2.84
CA GLY A 45 -22.76 -7.78 3.90
C GLY A 45 -23.84 -6.77 3.48
N LEU A 46 -23.79 -6.23 2.26
CA LEU A 46 -24.77 -5.26 1.77
C LEU A 46 -26.05 -5.96 1.24
N ALA A 47 -27.19 -5.69 1.87
CA ALA A 47 -28.50 -6.14 1.38
C ALA A 47 -28.78 -5.59 -0.02
N ALA A 48 -29.22 -6.42 -0.97
CA ALA A 48 -29.35 -6.04 -2.37
C ALA A 48 -30.51 -6.77 -3.08
N LYS A 49 -30.89 -6.25 -4.25
CA LYS A 49 -31.67 -7.05 -5.20
C LYS A 49 -30.76 -8.18 -5.70
N PRO A 50 -31.23 -9.44 -5.79
CA PRO A 50 -30.43 -10.57 -6.30
C PRO A 50 -30.22 -10.44 -7.81
N LEU A 51 -29.39 -9.49 -8.21
CA LEU A 51 -29.04 -9.17 -9.57
C LEU A 51 -27.54 -8.85 -9.63
N ILE A 52 -26.82 -9.60 -10.45
CA ILE A 52 -25.37 -9.47 -10.59
C ILE A 52 -25.07 -8.37 -11.61
N ASP A 53 -24.60 -7.22 -11.15
CA ASP A 53 -24.13 -6.13 -12.01
C ASP A 53 -22.63 -6.32 -12.29
N MET A 54 -22.25 -6.34 -13.56
CA MET A 54 -20.87 -6.52 -14.01
C MET A 54 -20.49 -5.40 -14.96
N MET A 55 -19.21 -5.09 -15.03
CA MET A 55 -18.70 -4.23 -16.08
C MET A 55 -17.48 -4.78 -16.81
N VAL A 56 -17.39 -4.48 -18.10
CA VAL A 56 -16.24 -4.75 -18.97
C VAL A 56 -15.64 -3.43 -19.42
N GLY A 57 -14.33 -3.32 -19.28
CA GLY A 57 -13.54 -2.19 -19.77
C GLY A 57 -13.07 -2.49 -21.19
N VAL A 58 -13.30 -1.55 -22.11
CA VAL A 58 -12.83 -1.61 -23.50
C VAL A 58 -12.02 -0.35 -23.83
N GLU A 59 -11.19 -0.40 -24.87
CA GLU A 59 -10.43 0.76 -25.34
C GLU A 59 -11.33 1.83 -25.96
N GLU A 60 -12.36 1.43 -26.69
CA GLU A 60 -13.40 2.32 -27.21
C GLU A 60 -14.76 1.60 -27.21
N LEU A 61 -15.85 2.35 -27.07
CA LEU A 61 -17.21 1.78 -27.19
C LEU A 61 -17.55 1.36 -28.62
N SER A 62 -16.84 1.88 -29.62
CA SER A 62 -16.96 1.50 -31.03
C SER A 62 -16.48 0.06 -31.28
N THR A 63 -15.60 -0.47 -30.42
CA THR A 63 -14.99 -1.80 -30.51
C THR A 63 -16.02 -2.94 -30.38
N ILE A 64 -17.20 -2.68 -29.78
CA ILE A 64 -18.28 -3.67 -29.67
C ILE A 64 -19.07 -3.82 -30.98
N LEU A 65 -18.48 -4.53 -31.93
CA LEU A 65 -19.08 -4.86 -33.22
C LEU A 65 -20.25 -5.86 -33.14
N PRO A 66 -21.09 -6.01 -34.19
CA PRO A 66 -22.19 -6.98 -34.24
C PRO A 66 -21.80 -8.41 -33.85
N VAL A 67 -20.64 -8.89 -34.27
CA VAL A 67 -20.13 -10.23 -33.93
C VAL A 67 -19.98 -10.44 -32.42
N HIS A 68 -19.56 -9.43 -31.67
CA HIS A 68 -19.44 -9.52 -30.22
C HIS A 68 -20.81 -9.56 -29.56
N ARG A 69 -21.80 -8.82 -30.10
CA ARG A 69 -23.18 -8.89 -29.63
C ARG A 69 -23.77 -10.27 -29.85
N GLU A 70 -23.48 -10.91 -30.98
CA GLU A 70 -23.88 -12.29 -31.28
C GLU A 70 -23.22 -13.30 -30.32
N ARG A 71 -21.92 -13.16 -30.04
CA ARG A 71 -21.21 -14.01 -29.06
C ARG A 71 -21.78 -13.86 -27.64
N LEU A 72 -22.09 -12.63 -27.21
CA LEU A 72 -22.76 -12.38 -25.94
C LEU A 72 -24.20 -12.94 -25.92
N ALA A 73 -24.93 -12.84 -27.04
CA ALA A 73 -26.25 -13.45 -27.18
C ALA A 73 -26.20 -14.97 -27.09
N ALA A 74 -25.16 -15.62 -27.64
CA ALA A 74 -24.97 -17.07 -27.53
C ALA A 74 -24.81 -17.56 -26.08
N ILE A 75 -24.37 -16.71 -25.16
CA ILE A 75 -24.30 -17.02 -23.71
C ILE A 75 -25.49 -16.44 -22.90
N GLY A 76 -26.48 -15.88 -23.58
CA GLY A 76 -27.77 -15.47 -23.01
C GLY A 76 -27.94 -13.96 -22.74
N TYR A 77 -27.05 -13.11 -23.25
CA TYR A 77 -27.19 -11.65 -23.11
C TYR A 77 -27.97 -11.02 -24.27
N GLU A 78 -28.91 -10.16 -23.92
CA GLU A 78 -29.62 -9.31 -24.87
C GLU A 78 -29.04 -7.89 -24.80
N PHE A 79 -28.65 -7.36 -25.96
CA PHE A 79 -28.24 -5.96 -26.08
C PHE A 79 -29.47 -5.05 -25.96
N VAL A 80 -29.39 -4.06 -25.08
CA VAL A 80 -30.45 -3.06 -24.90
C VAL A 80 -29.87 -1.70 -25.23
N ASP A 81 -30.38 -1.11 -26.30
CA ASP A 81 -29.94 0.21 -26.73
C ASP A 81 -30.54 1.30 -25.83
N HIS A 82 -29.64 2.16 -25.33
CA HIS A 82 -29.96 3.24 -24.42
C HIS A 82 -29.29 4.52 -24.94
N PRO A 83 -29.90 5.20 -25.93
CA PRO A 83 -29.31 6.38 -26.56
C PRO A 83 -29.11 7.54 -25.57
N GLU A 84 -29.82 7.53 -24.43
CA GLU A 84 -29.67 8.50 -23.35
C GLU A 84 -28.40 8.29 -22.50
N PHE A 85 -27.70 7.16 -22.64
CA PHE A 85 -26.44 6.83 -21.96
C PHE A 85 -25.33 6.49 -22.99
N PRO A 86 -24.89 7.46 -23.81
CA PRO A 86 -23.93 7.23 -24.90
C PRO A 86 -22.58 6.66 -24.42
N GLU A 87 -22.21 6.95 -23.18
CA GLU A 87 -21.00 6.50 -22.49
C GLU A 87 -21.01 5.01 -22.12
N ARG A 88 -22.09 4.29 -22.45
CA ARG A 88 -22.29 2.90 -22.07
C ARG A 88 -22.80 2.04 -23.22
N ARG A 89 -22.45 0.76 -23.21
CA ARG A 89 -23.26 -0.29 -23.86
C ARG A 89 -23.81 -1.22 -22.80
N PHE A 90 -25.08 -1.56 -22.92
CA PHE A 90 -25.78 -2.30 -21.88
C PHE A 90 -26.34 -3.60 -22.43
N PHE A 91 -26.11 -4.66 -21.67
CA PHE A 91 -26.67 -5.97 -21.93
C PHE A 91 -27.32 -6.49 -20.66
N ARG A 92 -28.33 -7.32 -20.83
CA ARG A 92 -29.02 -7.98 -19.72
C ARG A 92 -29.20 -9.46 -20.01
N LYS A 93 -29.38 -10.23 -18.95
CA LYS A 93 -29.69 -11.66 -19.02
C LYS A 93 -30.82 -12.00 -18.05
N GLY A 94 -31.61 -13.00 -18.40
CA GLY A 94 -32.80 -13.40 -17.65
C GLY A 94 -34.11 -12.89 -18.28
N LEU A 95 -35.23 -13.18 -17.62
CA LEU A 95 -36.56 -12.88 -18.16
C LEU A 95 -36.85 -11.38 -18.16
N TRP A 96 -37.72 -10.92 -19.06
CA TRP A 96 -38.20 -9.53 -19.05
C TRP A 96 -38.78 -9.18 -17.69
N ARG A 97 -38.30 -8.09 -17.08
CA ARG A 97 -38.58 -7.65 -15.70
C ARG A 97 -37.98 -8.53 -14.59
N ALA A 98 -37.68 -9.80 -14.80
CA ALA A 98 -36.97 -10.67 -13.85
C ALA A 98 -35.52 -10.97 -14.27
N GLY A 99 -34.78 -9.93 -14.68
CA GLY A 99 -33.37 -10.06 -15.05
C GLY A 99 -32.53 -10.56 -13.88
N THR A 100 -31.49 -11.33 -14.19
CA THR A 100 -30.55 -11.92 -13.22
C THR A 100 -29.17 -11.29 -13.31
N HIS A 101 -28.74 -10.87 -14.50
CA HIS A 101 -27.43 -10.25 -14.71
C HIS A 101 -27.56 -9.01 -15.56
N HIS A 102 -26.77 -8.01 -15.21
CA HIS A 102 -26.54 -6.80 -15.97
C HIS A 102 -25.07 -6.72 -16.34
N LEU A 103 -24.81 -6.43 -17.61
CA LEU A 103 -23.47 -6.25 -18.13
C LEU A 103 -23.35 -4.86 -18.74
N HIS A 104 -22.50 -4.06 -18.12
CA HIS A 104 -22.17 -2.72 -18.58
C HIS A 104 -20.83 -2.74 -19.31
N ILE A 105 -20.73 -2.10 -20.45
CA ILE A 105 -19.45 -1.90 -21.14
C ILE A 105 -19.13 -0.42 -21.11
N TYR A 106 -17.95 -0.08 -20.60
CA TYR A 106 -17.44 1.27 -20.43
C TYR A 106 -16.04 1.41 -21.02
N LEU A 107 -15.64 2.64 -21.32
CA LEU A 107 -14.23 2.97 -21.54
C LEU A 107 -13.41 2.55 -20.31
N TYR A 108 -12.36 1.75 -20.53
CA TYR A 108 -11.48 1.30 -19.46
C TYR A 108 -10.82 2.50 -18.78
N ARG A 109 -10.90 2.56 -17.44
CA ARG A 109 -10.44 3.71 -16.62
C ARG A 109 -11.11 5.05 -16.96
N GLY A 110 -12.19 5.05 -17.75
CA GLY A 110 -13.02 6.22 -17.98
C GLY A 110 -13.80 6.62 -16.73
N GLU A 111 -14.55 7.73 -16.82
CA GLU A 111 -15.29 8.30 -15.70
C GLU A 111 -16.26 7.29 -15.05
N GLN A 112 -17.11 6.64 -15.86
CA GLN A 112 -18.10 5.69 -15.35
C GLN A 112 -17.48 4.42 -14.79
N TRP A 113 -16.44 3.89 -15.43
CA TRP A 113 -15.67 2.76 -14.93
C TRP A 113 -15.13 3.06 -13.52
N THR A 114 -14.45 4.21 -13.39
CA THR A 114 -13.84 4.65 -12.14
C THR A 114 -14.89 4.94 -11.07
N ALA A 115 -16.00 5.58 -11.42
CA ALA A 115 -17.08 5.87 -10.48
C ALA A 115 -17.72 4.60 -9.88
N ASN A 116 -17.89 3.55 -10.67
CA ASN A 116 -18.43 2.27 -10.18
C ASN A 116 -17.47 1.58 -9.20
N LEU A 117 -16.16 1.60 -9.50
CA LEU A 117 -15.14 1.06 -8.58
C LEU A 117 -15.07 1.87 -7.29
N LEU A 118 -14.98 3.20 -7.38
CA LEU A 118 -14.98 4.08 -6.21
C LEU A 118 -16.19 3.83 -5.31
N PHE A 119 -17.37 3.68 -5.89
CA PHE A 119 -18.58 3.39 -5.13
C PHE A 119 -18.50 2.03 -4.42
N ARG A 120 -18.12 0.96 -5.13
CA ARG A 120 -17.98 -0.38 -4.56
C ARG A 120 -16.94 -0.41 -3.46
N ASP A 121 -15.71 0.01 -3.79
CA ASP A 121 -14.55 -0.12 -2.92
C ASP A 121 -14.73 0.71 -1.65
N TYR A 122 -15.30 1.92 -1.78
CA TYR A 122 -15.61 2.74 -0.60
C TYR A 122 -16.60 2.06 0.35
N LEU A 123 -17.63 1.39 -0.17
CA LEU A 123 -18.59 0.67 0.69
C LEU A 123 -18.01 -0.62 1.28
N ILE A 124 -17.03 -1.25 0.63
CA ILE A 124 -16.28 -2.37 1.21
C ILE A 124 -15.45 -1.89 2.40
N ASP A 125 -14.78 -0.75 2.25
CA ASP A 125 -13.91 -0.18 3.28
C ASP A 125 -14.68 0.50 4.44
N HIS A 126 -15.97 0.82 4.23
CA HIS A 126 -16.83 1.55 5.19
C HIS A 126 -18.14 0.77 5.43
N PRO A 127 -18.11 -0.33 6.22
CA PRO A 127 -19.28 -1.18 6.45
C PRO A 127 -20.45 -0.42 7.10
N GLU A 128 -20.18 0.64 7.86
CA GLU A 128 -21.19 1.55 8.41
C GLU A 128 -21.95 2.32 7.31
N GLU A 129 -21.26 2.78 6.27
CA GLU A 129 -21.89 3.45 5.12
C GLU A 129 -22.65 2.43 4.24
N ALA A 130 -22.17 1.20 4.15
CA ALA A 130 -22.88 0.09 3.51
C ALA A 130 -24.19 -0.22 4.27
N ALA A 131 -24.19 -0.23 5.60
CA ALA A 131 -25.39 -0.42 6.41
C ALA A 131 -26.42 0.69 6.17
N VAL A 132 -26.00 1.97 6.17
CA VAL A 132 -26.88 3.11 5.87
C VAL A 132 -27.48 2.99 4.47
N TYR A 133 -26.68 2.58 3.48
CA TYR A 133 -27.18 2.36 2.12
C TYR A 133 -28.17 1.19 2.03
N GLY A 134 -27.92 0.13 2.80
CA GLY A 134 -28.83 -1.01 2.94
C GLY A 134 -30.21 -0.58 3.44
N GLU A 135 -30.27 0.19 4.52
CA GLU A 135 -31.52 0.70 5.10
C GLU A 135 -32.25 1.63 4.15
N LEU A 136 -31.54 2.56 3.49
CA LEU A 136 -32.14 3.41 2.45
C LEU A 136 -32.84 2.57 1.37
N LYS A 137 -32.24 1.47 0.93
CA LYS A 137 -32.83 0.58 -0.09
C LYS A 137 -34.09 -0.11 0.43
N ARG A 138 -34.15 -0.49 1.71
CA ARG A 138 -35.35 -1.09 2.32
C ARG A 138 -36.48 -0.07 2.42
N THR A 139 -36.20 1.15 2.91
CA THR A 139 -37.19 2.24 2.95
C THR A 139 -37.73 2.57 1.56
N LEU A 140 -36.85 2.69 0.56
CA LEU A 140 -37.26 2.98 -0.82
C LEU A 140 -38.04 1.82 -1.46
N GLN A 141 -37.76 0.57 -1.08
CA GLN A 141 -38.57 -0.58 -1.51
C GLN A 141 -40.01 -0.45 -1.01
N GLU A 142 -40.22 -0.06 0.25
CA GLU A 142 -41.56 0.12 0.80
C GLU A 142 -42.31 1.24 0.06
N GLN A 143 -41.63 2.36 -0.18
CA GLN A 143 -42.22 3.53 -0.84
C GLN A 143 -42.50 3.32 -2.34
N TYR A 144 -41.63 2.59 -3.05
CA TYR A 144 -41.68 2.42 -4.50
C TYR A 144 -41.80 0.95 -4.94
N SER A 145 -42.50 0.14 -4.15
CA SER A 145 -42.57 -1.32 -4.32
C SER A 145 -42.95 -1.79 -5.74
N GLN A 146 -43.76 -1.02 -6.46
CA GLN A 146 -44.19 -1.32 -7.84
C GLN A 146 -43.57 -0.39 -8.91
N ASP A 147 -42.73 0.58 -8.52
CA ASP A 147 -42.13 1.57 -9.40
C ASP A 147 -40.60 1.52 -9.37
N ARG A 148 -40.04 0.60 -10.17
CA ARG A 148 -38.59 0.38 -10.29
C ARG A 148 -37.84 1.62 -10.82
N VAL A 149 -38.49 2.45 -11.63
CA VAL A 149 -37.87 3.64 -12.22
C VAL A 149 -37.68 4.69 -11.13
N SER A 150 -38.73 4.97 -10.36
CA SER A 150 -38.66 5.89 -9.23
C SER A 150 -37.71 5.38 -8.13
N TYR A 151 -37.74 4.08 -7.84
CA TYR A 151 -36.78 3.45 -6.93
C TYR A 151 -35.31 3.69 -7.35
N THR A 152 -35.01 3.50 -8.64
CA THR A 152 -33.65 3.73 -9.17
C THR A 152 -33.25 5.20 -9.06
N LYS A 153 -34.15 6.12 -9.44
CA LYS A 153 -33.90 7.56 -9.35
C LYS A 153 -33.69 8.04 -7.91
N ALA A 154 -34.47 7.54 -6.96
CA ALA A 154 -34.41 7.97 -5.56
C ALA A 154 -33.08 7.60 -4.86
N LYS A 155 -32.37 6.57 -5.34
CA LYS A 155 -31.04 6.20 -4.82
C LYS A 155 -29.91 7.08 -5.35
N ALA A 156 -30.11 7.73 -6.50
CA ALA A 156 -29.03 8.43 -7.21
C ALA A 156 -28.32 9.50 -6.34
N PRO A 157 -29.01 10.34 -5.54
CA PRO A 157 -28.34 11.33 -4.71
C PRO A 157 -27.40 10.70 -3.66
N TYR A 158 -27.79 9.57 -3.06
CA TYR A 158 -26.96 8.86 -2.10
C TYR A 158 -25.76 8.19 -2.76
N ILE A 159 -25.95 7.56 -3.93
CA ILE A 159 -24.84 6.98 -4.70
C ILE A 159 -23.80 8.07 -5.04
N GLN A 160 -24.26 9.24 -5.47
CA GLN A 160 -23.38 10.37 -5.77
C GLN A 160 -22.65 10.89 -4.53
N SER A 161 -23.30 10.94 -3.36
CA SER A 161 -22.64 11.37 -2.12
C SER A 161 -21.55 10.38 -1.70
N VAL A 162 -21.79 9.07 -1.82
CA VAL A 162 -20.78 8.03 -1.57
C VAL A 162 -19.60 8.16 -2.54
N ILE A 163 -19.85 8.35 -3.84
CA ILE A 163 -18.77 8.58 -4.82
C ILE A 163 -17.97 9.85 -4.46
N GLN A 164 -18.62 10.91 -3.98
CA GLN A 164 -17.94 12.13 -3.56
C GLN A 164 -17.08 11.90 -2.31
N LYS A 165 -17.60 11.18 -1.31
CA LYS A 165 -16.81 10.75 -0.13
C LYS A 165 -15.64 9.88 -0.56
N ALA A 166 -15.85 8.94 -1.47
CA ALA A 166 -14.82 8.09 -2.04
C ALA A 166 -13.72 8.93 -2.71
N LYS A 167 -14.09 9.91 -3.56
CA LYS A 167 -13.14 10.84 -4.18
C LYS A 167 -12.34 11.68 -3.16
N GLN A 168 -12.95 12.04 -2.04
CA GLN A 168 -12.32 12.80 -0.96
C GLN A 168 -11.39 11.93 -0.09
N ALA A 169 -11.79 10.69 0.19
CA ALA A 169 -10.96 9.70 0.87
C ALA A 169 -9.79 9.25 -0.03
N SER A 170 -10.05 9.15 -1.34
CA SER A 170 -9.08 8.85 -2.39
C SER A 170 -8.39 10.12 -2.91
N LYS A 171 -8.16 11.15 -2.06
CA LYS A 171 -7.28 12.28 -2.42
C LYS A 171 -6.09 11.71 -3.19
N PRO A 172 -5.74 12.25 -4.37
CA PRO A 172 -4.68 11.68 -5.18
C PRO A 172 -3.48 11.48 -4.26
N LYS A 173 -2.93 10.25 -4.19
CA LYS A 173 -1.63 10.01 -3.56
C LYS A 173 -0.76 11.14 -4.09
N ARG A 174 -0.33 12.08 -3.24
CA ARG A 174 0.58 13.11 -3.71
C ARG A 174 1.74 12.36 -4.33
N GLN A 175 2.03 12.70 -5.58
CA GLN A 175 3.04 12.01 -6.36
C GLN A 175 4.33 12.01 -5.53
N VAL A 176 4.91 10.83 -5.33
CA VAL A 176 6.16 10.73 -4.57
C VAL A 176 7.19 11.58 -5.30
N GLN A 177 7.87 12.48 -4.58
CA GLN A 177 8.94 13.32 -5.12
C GLN A 177 10.29 12.91 -4.54
N GLY A 178 10.29 12.32 -3.34
CA GLY A 178 11.50 11.90 -2.65
C GLY A 178 11.38 10.52 -2.02
N ILE A 179 12.50 9.79 -1.98
CA ILE A 179 12.58 8.45 -1.40
C ILE A 179 13.75 8.40 -0.41
N ILE A 180 13.47 7.95 0.81
CA ILE A 180 14.48 7.73 1.85
C ILE A 180 14.69 6.23 2.01
N PHE A 181 15.95 5.79 1.93
CA PHE A 181 16.33 4.42 2.17
C PHE A 181 17.07 4.28 3.49
N ASP A 182 16.76 3.24 4.26
CA ASP A 182 17.74 2.68 5.17
C ASP A 182 18.87 1.98 4.38
N MET A 183 20.03 1.81 5.00
CA MET A 183 21.21 1.28 4.34
C MET A 183 21.39 -0.22 4.57
N ASP A 184 21.53 -0.65 5.81
CA ASP A 184 21.87 -2.04 6.15
C ASP A 184 20.65 -2.95 6.00
N ASN A 185 20.84 -4.12 5.40
CA ASN A 185 19.79 -5.10 5.08
C ASN A 185 18.64 -4.55 4.22
N THR A 186 18.78 -3.32 3.71
CA THR A 186 17.85 -2.66 2.79
C THR A 186 18.53 -2.41 1.45
N LEU A 187 19.59 -1.58 1.42
CA LEU A 187 20.40 -1.34 0.22
C LEU A 187 21.60 -2.29 0.13
N LEU A 188 22.18 -2.61 1.28
CA LEU A 188 23.39 -3.41 1.40
C LEU A 188 23.10 -4.69 2.20
N GLN A 189 23.69 -5.80 1.79
CA GLN A 189 23.74 -7.01 2.59
C GLN A 189 24.88 -6.88 3.59
N SER A 190 24.57 -6.34 4.76
CA SER A 190 25.53 -6.28 5.86
C SER A 190 25.86 -7.68 6.37
N ARG A 191 27.12 -7.98 6.61
CA ARG A 191 27.55 -9.20 7.32
C ARG A 191 27.96 -8.89 8.76
N ILE A 192 27.37 -7.85 9.33
CA ILE A 192 27.67 -7.43 10.69
C ILE A 192 27.25 -8.55 11.64
N ASP A 193 28.23 -9.11 12.35
CA ASP A 193 27.97 -10.07 13.42
C ASP A 193 27.50 -9.30 14.67
N PHE A 194 26.20 -8.99 14.71
CA PHE A 194 25.58 -8.33 15.87
C PHE A 194 25.72 -9.15 17.16
N GLY A 195 25.93 -10.47 17.06
CA GLY A 195 26.21 -11.33 18.21
C GLY A 195 27.58 -11.05 18.82
N ALA A 196 28.60 -10.97 17.98
CA ALA A 196 29.96 -10.59 18.37
C ALA A 196 30.01 -9.14 18.88
N MET A 197 29.38 -8.20 18.17
CA MET A 197 29.31 -6.79 18.58
C MET A 197 28.65 -6.65 19.96
N LYS A 198 27.50 -7.30 20.17
CA LYS A 198 26.79 -7.30 21.46
C LYS A 198 27.67 -7.85 22.58
N THR A 199 28.38 -8.93 22.30
CA THR A 199 29.28 -9.59 23.26
C THR A 199 30.44 -8.68 23.66
N ASP A 200 31.06 -7.98 22.70
CA ASP A 200 32.17 -7.07 22.98
C ASP A 200 31.73 -5.81 23.73
N ILE A 201 30.57 -5.24 23.37
CA ILE A 201 29.97 -4.13 24.13
C ILE A 201 29.69 -4.57 25.57
N PHE A 202 29.07 -5.74 25.78
CA PHE A 202 28.82 -6.27 27.11
C PHE A 202 30.12 -6.47 27.90
N ASN A 203 31.14 -7.08 27.29
CA ASN A 203 32.43 -7.31 27.94
C ASN A 203 33.08 -6.00 28.39
N TYR A 204 33.04 -4.97 27.56
CA TYR A 204 33.56 -3.65 27.93
C TYR A 204 32.78 -3.01 29.08
N LEU A 205 31.45 -3.01 29.00
CA LEU A 205 30.60 -2.46 30.05
C LEU A 205 30.77 -3.21 31.38
N HIS A 206 30.89 -4.54 31.33
CA HIS A 206 31.08 -5.40 32.50
C HIS A 206 32.45 -5.18 33.15
N THR A 207 33.52 -5.19 32.35
CA THR A 207 34.88 -4.92 32.87
C THR A 207 35.05 -3.49 33.39
N SER A 208 34.23 -2.56 32.91
CA SER A 208 34.14 -1.19 33.43
C SER A 208 33.26 -1.05 34.68
N GLY A 209 32.64 -2.13 35.16
CA GLY A 209 31.78 -2.14 36.35
C GLY A 209 30.39 -1.53 36.15
N ILE A 210 29.96 -1.34 34.90
CA ILE A 210 28.72 -0.62 34.54
C ILE A 210 27.51 -1.56 34.48
N VAL A 211 27.74 -2.80 34.06
CA VAL A 211 26.72 -3.85 34.00
C VAL A 211 27.15 -5.07 34.80
N PRO A 212 26.22 -5.81 35.43
CA PRO A 212 26.54 -6.98 36.20
C PRO A 212 26.88 -8.19 35.31
N VAL A 213 27.69 -9.12 35.83
CA VAL A 213 28.20 -10.30 35.09
C VAL A 213 27.09 -11.24 34.60
N ASP A 214 25.96 -11.25 35.30
CA ASP A 214 24.83 -12.14 35.10
C ASP A 214 23.69 -11.49 34.28
N LEU A 215 23.93 -10.33 33.68
CA LEU A 215 22.95 -9.69 32.82
C LEU A 215 22.58 -10.63 31.64
N PRO A 216 21.29 -10.96 31.45
CA PRO A 216 20.86 -11.90 30.41
C PRO A 216 21.01 -11.27 29.02
N LEU A 217 22.09 -11.60 28.30
CA LEU A 217 22.37 -11.06 26.96
C LEU A 217 21.33 -11.47 25.91
N SER A 218 20.64 -12.59 26.12
CA SER A 218 19.58 -13.07 25.22
C SER A 218 18.39 -12.12 25.13
N THR A 219 18.14 -11.31 26.18
CA THR A 219 17.02 -10.36 26.21
C THR A 219 17.41 -8.95 25.75
N HIS A 220 18.65 -8.75 25.30
CA HIS A 220 19.17 -7.43 24.94
C HIS A 220 19.71 -7.39 23.50
N THR A 221 19.55 -6.23 22.88
CA THR A 221 20.26 -5.77 21.67
C THR A 221 21.44 -4.86 22.06
N CYS A 222 22.35 -4.57 21.11
CA CYS A 222 23.43 -3.59 21.32
C CYS A 222 22.88 -2.24 21.83
N ALA A 223 21.84 -1.71 21.19
CA ALA A 223 21.21 -0.45 21.58
C ALA A 223 20.68 -0.48 23.02
N THR A 224 19.99 -1.57 23.41
CA THR A 224 19.47 -1.69 24.78
C THR A 224 20.55 -1.87 25.83
N LEU A 225 21.70 -2.48 25.50
CA LEU A 225 22.85 -2.55 26.41
C LEU A 225 23.49 -1.18 26.63
N ILE A 226 23.63 -0.40 25.55
CA ILE A 226 24.15 0.97 25.62
C ILE A 226 23.22 1.83 26.50
N GLU A 227 21.92 1.73 26.27
CA GLU A 227 20.91 2.47 27.05
C GLU A 227 20.90 2.05 28.53
N TYR A 228 20.99 0.75 28.81
CA TYR A 228 21.15 0.25 30.19
C TYR A 228 22.41 0.86 30.83
N GLY A 229 23.54 0.87 30.12
CA GLY A 229 24.77 1.48 30.62
C GLY A 229 24.61 2.96 30.94
N LYS A 230 23.92 3.72 30.08
CA LYS A 230 23.61 5.15 30.33
C LYS A 230 22.82 5.32 31.62
N GLN A 231 21.83 4.47 31.87
CA GLN A 231 21.02 4.50 33.08
C GLN A 231 21.81 4.12 34.34
N THR A 232 22.85 3.31 34.23
CA THR A 232 23.71 2.91 35.35
C THR A 232 24.96 3.77 35.55
N GLY A 233 25.08 4.88 34.81
CA GLY A 233 26.12 5.89 35.04
C GLY A 233 27.32 5.83 34.09
N LEU A 234 27.15 5.33 32.87
CA LEU A 234 28.13 5.41 31.78
C LEU A 234 28.59 6.87 31.58
N ALA A 235 29.88 7.14 31.83
CA ALA A 235 30.47 8.45 31.58
C ALA A 235 30.73 8.67 30.08
N ASN A 236 30.80 9.93 29.64
CA ASN A 236 31.00 10.30 28.21
C ASN A 236 32.21 9.60 27.55
N GLU A 237 33.33 9.47 28.28
CA GLU A 237 34.53 8.78 27.78
C GLU A 237 34.33 7.26 27.59
N GLN A 238 33.50 6.65 28.44
CA GLN A 238 33.15 5.23 28.32
C GLN A 238 32.12 5.01 27.20
N GLU A 239 31.16 5.92 27.06
CA GLU A 239 30.23 5.92 25.93
C GLU A 239 30.98 5.99 24.60
N LYS A 240 31.98 6.88 24.49
CA LYS A 240 32.82 6.98 23.30
C LYS A 240 33.49 5.65 22.95
N LYS A 241 34.04 4.94 23.94
CA LYS A 241 34.63 3.60 23.74
C LYS A 241 33.63 2.55 23.28
N VAL A 242 32.40 2.59 23.81
CA VAL A 242 31.33 1.69 23.35
C VAL A 242 31.01 1.95 21.88
N TRP A 243 30.95 3.22 21.47
CA TRP A 243 30.78 3.59 20.07
C TRP A 243 31.97 3.20 19.18
N GLU A 244 33.20 3.25 19.69
CA GLU A 244 34.39 2.77 18.97
C GLU A 244 34.34 1.24 18.74
N ILE A 245 33.86 0.47 19.71
CA ILE A 245 33.66 -0.98 19.57
C ILE A 245 32.60 -1.26 18.50
N ALA A 246 31.45 -0.58 18.57
CA ALA A 246 30.39 -0.72 17.57
C ALA A 246 30.90 -0.36 16.17
N ALA A 247 31.58 0.78 16.03
CA ALA A 247 32.15 1.25 14.76
C ALA A 247 33.15 0.25 14.16
N LYS A 248 33.94 -0.45 14.99
CA LYS A 248 34.87 -1.48 14.50
C LYS A 248 34.15 -2.69 13.92
N HIS A 249 33.08 -3.16 14.59
CA HIS A 249 32.27 -4.29 14.09
C HIS A 249 31.44 -3.89 12.87
N GLU A 250 30.92 -2.66 12.84
CA GLU A 250 30.27 -2.06 11.69
C GLU A 250 31.25 -2.06 10.50
N LEU A 251 32.45 -1.51 10.66
CA LEU A 251 33.47 -1.46 9.60
C LEU A 251 33.84 -2.86 9.07
N LEU A 252 34.08 -3.83 9.96
CA LEU A 252 34.40 -5.21 9.57
C LEU A 252 33.23 -5.93 8.88
N GLY A 253 32.00 -5.68 9.32
CA GLY A 253 30.80 -6.24 8.70
C GLY A 253 30.41 -5.56 7.39
N MET A 254 30.95 -4.36 7.15
CA MET A 254 30.88 -3.64 5.88
C MET A 254 31.98 -4.06 4.91
N GLU A 255 33.12 -4.57 5.40
CA GLU A 255 34.20 -5.08 4.55
C GLU A 255 33.66 -6.27 3.71
N SER A 256 33.48 -6.05 2.40
CA SER A 256 32.79 -6.97 1.47
C SER A 256 31.26 -7.05 1.59
N ALA A 257 30.59 -6.03 2.14
CA ALA A 257 29.14 -5.92 2.05
C ALA A 257 28.68 -5.99 0.59
N GLY A 258 27.82 -6.96 0.29
CA GLY A 258 27.25 -7.12 -1.03
C GLY A 258 26.17 -6.07 -1.28
N LEU A 259 25.98 -5.68 -2.53
CA LEU A 259 24.81 -4.89 -2.91
C LEU A 259 23.57 -5.79 -2.88
N GLU A 260 22.47 -5.32 -2.29
CA GLU A 260 21.21 -6.07 -2.28
C GLU A 260 20.67 -6.25 -3.71
N SER A 261 20.08 -7.42 -3.96
CA SER A 261 19.70 -7.82 -5.31
C SER A 261 18.70 -6.84 -5.94
N GLY A 262 19.05 -6.32 -7.12
CA GLY A 262 18.21 -5.39 -7.88
C GLY A 262 18.33 -3.91 -7.47
N VAL A 263 19.05 -3.57 -6.39
CA VAL A 263 19.22 -2.17 -5.93
C VAL A 263 19.82 -1.29 -7.01
N GLU A 264 20.92 -1.69 -7.66
CA GLU A 264 21.56 -0.86 -8.70
C GLU A 264 20.58 -0.52 -9.84
N SER A 265 19.87 -1.54 -10.35
CA SER A 265 18.88 -1.38 -11.42
C SER A 265 17.70 -0.51 -10.99
N LEU A 266 17.30 -0.58 -9.73
CA LEU A 266 16.26 0.27 -9.18
C LEU A 266 16.76 1.71 -9.08
N LEU A 267 17.86 1.96 -8.38
CA LEU A 267 18.42 3.30 -8.16
C LEU A 267 18.67 4.03 -9.48
N LYS A 268 19.21 3.33 -10.49
CA LYS A 268 19.41 3.86 -11.85
C LYS A 268 18.13 4.36 -12.54
N ARG A 269 16.95 3.85 -12.17
CA ARG A 269 15.66 4.37 -12.66
C ARG A 269 15.14 5.50 -11.78
N LEU A 270 15.31 5.36 -10.47
CA LEU A 270 14.73 6.29 -9.51
C LEU A 270 15.45 7.64 -9.49
N HIS A 271 16.78 7.66 -9.53
CA HIS A 271 17.56 8.90 -9.42
C HIS A 271 17.30 9.92 -10.54
N GLN A 272 16.63 9.51 -11.63
CA GLN A 272 16.25 10.37 -12.74
C GLN A 272 15.01 11.23 -12.45
N ASN A 273 14.14 10.76 -11.55
CA ASN A 273 12.80 11.32 -11.35
C ASN A 273 12.47 11.65 -9.89
N TYR A 274 13.26 11.15 -8.94
CA TYR A 274 13.03 11.31 -7.51
C TYR A 274 14.29 11.81 -6.81
N THR A 275 14.11 12.62 -5.77
CA THR A 275 15.18 12.93 -4.82
C THR A 275 15.46 11.72 -3.95
N LEU A 276 16.69 11.21 -3.94
CA LEU A 276 17.04 10.01 -3.19
C LEU A 276 17.93 10.36 -1.99
N ALA A 277 17.56 9.86 -0.82
CA ALA A 277 18.35 10.03 0.39
C ALA A 277 18.58 8.72 1.14
N VAL A 278 19.67 8.65 1.89
CA VAL A 278 19.95 7.56 2.83
C VAL A 278 19.92 8.10 4.26
N VAL A 279 19.27 7.38 5.17
CA VAL A 279 19.29 7.67 6.62
C VAL A 279 19.71 6.40 7.37
N THR A 280 20.92 6.39 7.91
CA THR A 280 21.49 5.23 8.63
C THR A 280 22.00 5.60 10.03
N ASN A 281 21.97 4.64 10.95
CA ASN A 281 22.57 4.80 12.28
C ASN A 281 24.11 4.69 12.27
N ASN A 282 24.71 4.30 11.13
CA ASN A 282 26.17 4.25 10.96
C ASN A 282 26.77 5.67 10.94
N SER A 283 28.07 5.75 11.20
CA SER A 283 28.79 7.01 10.95
C SER A 283 28.69 7.40 9.47
N ILE A 284 28.66 8.71 9.20
CA ILE A 284 28.65 9.22 7.83
C ILE A 284 29.87 8.72 7.04
N HIS A 285 31.02 8.58 7.70
CA HIS A 285 32.23 8.09 7.06
C HIS A 285 32.08 6.64 6.58
N ALA A 286 31.62 5.74 7.46
CA ALA A 286 31.39 4.34 7.12
C ALA A 286 30.30 4.17 6.05
N ALA A 287 29.23 4.96 6.13
CA ALA A 287 28.17 4.94 5.13
C ALA A 287 28.69 5.35 3.75
N LEU A 288 29.46 6.44 3.66
CA LEU A 288 30.05 6.89 2.39
C LEU A 288 31.03 5.86 1.81
N GLU A 289 31.88 5.27 2.65
CA GLU A 289 32.82 4.23 2.24
C GLU A 289 32.07 3.04 1.61
N ALA A 290 31.08 2.49 2.31
CA ALA A 290 30.28 1.36 1.81
C ALA A 290 29.52 1.68 0.50
N LEU A 291 28.92 2.88 0.40
CA LEU A 291 28.20 3.31 -0.80
C LEU A 291 29.14 3.56 -2.00
N HIS A 292 30.37 4.00 -1.75
CA HIS A 292 31.40 4.16 -2.79
C HIS A 292 31.95 2.81 -3.27
N GLU A 293 32.25 1.89 -2.35
CA GLU A 293 32.72 0.54 -2.68
C GLU A 293 31.70 -0.23 -3.52
N THR A 294 30.41 -0.09 -3.18
CA THR A 294 29.30 -0.70 -3.91
C THR A 294 28.85 0.10 -5.14
N LYS A 295 29.47 1.25 -5.41
CA LYS A 295 29.23 2.12 -6.58
C LYS A 295 27.78 2.60 -6.72
N ILE A 296 27.08 2.79 -5.62
CA ILE A 296 25.72 3.36 -5.61
C ILE A 296 25.64 4.77 -5.03
N HIS A 297 26.74 5.28 -4.45
CA HIS A 297 26.80 6.63 -3.90
C HIS A 297 26.28 7.71 -4.87
N GLU A 298 26.64 7.62 -6.16
CA GLU A 298 26.29 8.64 -7.16
C GLU A 298 24.79 8.80 -7.44
N TYR A 299 23.95 7.87 -6.97
CA TYR A 299 22.51 7.93 -7.14
C TYR A 299 21.79 8.76 -6.07
N PHE A 300 22.46 9.10 -4.96
CA PHE A 300 21.84 9.76 -3.82
C PHE A 300 22.17 11.26 -3.77
N ASP A 301 21.14 12.06 -3.51
CA ASP A 301 21.25 13.51 -3.31
C ASP A 301 21.70 13.87 -1.90
N LEU A 302 21.45 12.99 -0.92
CA LEU A 302 21.82 13.21 0.48
C LEU A 302 22.08 11.90 1.23
N ILE A 303 23.21 11.83 1.94
CA ILE A 303 23.51 10.75 2.88
C ILE A 303 23.52 11.33 4.30
N VAL A 304 22.71 10.77 5.18
CA VAL A 304 22.58 11.16 6.59
C VAL A 304 23.08 10.01 7.46
N GLY A 305 24.23 10.22 8.10
CA GLY A 305 24.77 9.34 9.13
C GLY A 305 24.48 9.87 10.53
N ARG A 306 24.99 9.16 11.53
CA ARG A 306 24.83 9.45 12.97
C ARG A 306 25.17 10.89 13.33
N GLU A 307 26.20 11.47 12.71
CA GLU A 307 26.73 12.79 13.03
C GLU A 307 25.77 13.93 12.66
N GLN A 308 24.87 13.70 11.71
CA GLN A 308 23.83 14.66 11.33
C GLN A 308 22.56 14.56 12.19
N MET A 309 22.47 13.55 13.07
CA MET A 309 21.29 13.28 13.89
C MET A 309 21.50 13.75 15.33
N THR A 310 20.47 14.35 15.92
CA THR A 310 20.45 14.65 17.36
C THR A 310 20.20 13.39 18.21
N ALA A 311 19.57 12.38 17.62
CA ALA A 311 19.37 11.06 18.20
C ALA A 311 19.20 10.03 17.08
N LEU A 312 19.72 8.82 17.30
CA LEU A 312 19.62 7.72 16.34
C LEU A 312 18.19 7.22 16.18
N LYS A 313 17.90 6.56 15.05
CA LYS A 313 16.64 5.84 14.86
C LYS A 313 16.43 4.87 16.04
N PRO A 314 15.22 4.78 16.65
CA PRO A 314 13.90 5.12 16.09
C PRO A 314 13.50 6.60 16.21
N SER A 315 14.36 7.48 16.71
CA SER A 315 14.11 8.92 16.64
C SER A 315 13.95 9.38 15.19
N HIS A 316 13.00 10.27 14.96
CA HIS A 316 12.74 10.90 13.68
C HIS A 316 13.80 11.96 13.27
N SER A 317 14.85 12.17 14.07
CA SER A 317 15.84 13.24 13.89
C SER A 317 16.53 13.21 12.52
N GLY A 318 17.00 12.05 12.06
CA GLY A 318 17.63 11.92 10.74
C GLY A 318 16.67 12.22 9.59
N PHE A 319 15.42 11.77 9.68
CA PHE A 319 14.38 12.06 8.70
C PHE A 319 14.03 13.56 8.66
N HIS A 320 13.92 14.19 9.83
CA HIS A 320 13.72 15.64 9.93
C HIS A 320 14.90 16.42 9.35
N TYR A 321 16.14 15.91 9.49
CA TYR A 321 17.30 16.49 8.82
C TYR A 321 17.14 16.46 7.30
N VAL A 322 16.72 15.33 6.71
CA VAL A 322 16.41 15.24 5.27
C VAL A 322 15.35 16.25 4.86
N LEU A 323 14.21 16.30 5.55
CA LEU A 323 13.11 17.23 5.25
C LEU A 323 13.57 18.70 5.26
N ASN A 324 14.48 19.06 6.17
CA ASN A 324 15.05 20.40 6.22
C ASN A 324 15.98 20.73 5.04
N GLN A 325 16.66 19.73 4.45
CA GLN A 325 17.49 19.93 3.26
C GLN A 325 16.65 20.11 1.98
N PHE A 326 15.41 19.61 1.98
CA PHE A 326 14.51 19.63 0.83
C PHE A 326 13.14 20.27 1.17
N PRO A 327 13.10 21.54 1.59
CA PRO A 327 11.87 22.20 2.07
C PRO A 327 10.78 22.33 0.98
N GLN A 328 11.14 22.13 -0.28
CA GLN A 328 10.21 22.11 -1.42
C GLN A 328 9.40 20.82 -1.55
N ILE A 329 9.77 19.74 -0.85
CA ILE A 329 9.05 18.46 -0.87
C ILE A 329 8.33 18.27 0.48
N SER A 330 7.00 18.19 0.45
CA SER A 330 6.20 18.00 1.66
C SER A 330 6.44 16.61 2.27
N PRO A 331 6.34 16.41 3.60
CA PRO A 331 6.56 15.10 4.21
C PRO A 331 5.71 13.95 3.63
N ASP A 332 4.48 14.22 3.20
CA ASP A 332 3.58 13.24 2.59
C ASP A 332 3.91 12.90 1.11
N GLU A 333 4.81 13.68 0.50
CA GLU A 333 5.41 13.45 -0.83
C GLU A 333 6.71 12.63 -0.75
N TRP A 334 7.14 12.28 0.46
CA TRP A 334 8.23 11.33 0.70
C TRP A 334 7.70 9.91 0.91
N LEU A 335 8.55 8.94 0.55
CA LEU A 335 8.37 7.53 0.85
C LEU A 335 9.65 7.00 1.49
N SER A 336 9.55 6.29 2.61
CA SER A 336 10.69 5.64 3.24
C SER A 336 10.65 4.12 3.01
N VAL A 337 11.82 3.50 2.87
CA VAL A 337 11.99 2.05 2.77
C VAL A 337 13.04 1.59 3.79
N GLY A 338 12.73 0.53 4.55
CA GLY A 338 13.68 -0.05 5.52
C GLY A 338 13.24 -1.43 6.01
N ASP A 339 14.16 -2.17 6.62
CA ASP A 339 13.97 -3.56 7.06
C ASP A 339 13.59 -3.69 8.55
N SER A 340 13.39 -2.58 9.25
CA SER A 340 13.16 -2.63 10.69
C SER A 340 12.05 -1.70 11.17
N TRP A 341 11.45 -2.07 12.32
CA TRP A 341 10.48 -1.20 12.99
C TRP A 341 11.11 0.12 13.45
N ILE A 342 12.44 0.16 13.58
CA ILE A 342 13.20 1.34 13.94
C ILE A 342 13.08 2.39 12.84
N ASP A 343 13.20 1.98 11.57
CA ASP A 343 13.04 2.85 10.40
C ASP A 343 11.59 3.32 10.26
N GLY A 344 10.66 2.38 10.38
CA GLY A 344 9.24 2.69 10.24
C GLY A 344 8.74 3.67 11.30
N LYS A 345 9.22 3.54 12.54
CA LYS A 345 8.89 4.51 13.60
C LYS A 345 9.45 5.91 13.31
N ALA A 346 10.74 6.00 12.96
CA ALA A 346 11.39 7.27 12.62
C ALA A 346 10.73 7.97 11.41
N SER A 347 10.35 7.19 10.38
CA SER A 347 9.63 7.66 9.19
C SER A 347 8.24 8.19 9.55
N THR A 348 7.43 7.40 10.25
CA THR A 348 6.03 7.74 10.52
C THR A 348 5.87 8.90 11.48
N GLU A 349 6.76 9.04 12.47
CA GLU A 349 6.83 10.23 13.33
C GLU A 349 7.18 11.51 12.54
N SER A 350 7.83 11.39 11.38
CA SER A 350 8.10 12.51 10.45
C SER A 350 6.95 12.79 9.48
N GLY A 351 5.83 12.06 9.57
CA GLY A 351 4.72 12.16 8.61
C GLY A 351 5.02 11.52 7.25
N ILE A 352 6.08 10.71 7.15
CA ILE A 352 6.53 10.05 5.92
C ILE A 352 5.97 8.63 5.89
N ARG A 353 5.40 8.24 4.74
CA ARG A 353 4.87 6.89 4.51
C ARG A 353 6.02 5.88 4.49
N PHE A 354 5.82 4.73 5.13
CA PHE A 354 6.87 3.71 5.27
C PHE A 354 6.52 2.41 4.54
N ILE A 355 7.48 1.87 3.80
CA ILE A 355 7.46 0.54 3.19
C ILE A 355 8.44 -0.35 3.95
N CYS A 356 7.93 -1.49 4.40
CA CYS A 356 8.69 -2.52 5.07
C CYS A 356 9.37 -3.43 4.04
N TYR A 357 10.68 -3.61 4.12
CA TYR A 357 11.45 -4.53 3.30
C TYR A 357 11.69 -5.85 4.04
N GLN A 358 11.11 -6.95 3.53
CA GLN A 358 11.27 -8.33 4.00
C GLN A 358 10.87 -8.66 5.45
N THR A 359 10.72 -7.69 6.35
CA THR A 359 10.36 -7.90 7.77
C THR A 359 8.91 -8.33 7.94
N ASP A 360 8.63 -9.17 8.94
CA ASP A 360 7.26 -9.55 9.29
C ASP A 360 6.44 -8.34 9.75
N LEU A 361 5.23 -8.20 9.19
CA LEU A 361 4.27 -7.17 9.57
C LEU A 361 3.73 -7.35 11.00
N GLU A 362 3.82 -8.55 11.59
CA GLU A 362 3.48 -8.76 13.00
C GLU A 362 4.41 -7.96 13.93
N ILE A 363 5.72 -7.96 13.68
CA ILE A 363 6.71 -7.18 14.44
C ILE A 363 6.38 -5.68 14.38
N MET A 364 5.98 -5.18 13.21
CA MET A 364 5.58 -3.79 13.01
C MET A 364 4.32 -3.44 13.80
N ARG A 365 3.31 -4.34 13.77
CA ARG A 365 2.04 -4.17 14.48
C ARG A 365 2.23 -4.15 16.00
N GLU A 366 3.02 -5.07 16.54
CA GLU A 366 3.33 -5.12 17.98
C GLU A 366 4.00 -3.84 18.48
N ARG A 367 4.77 -3.18 17.62
CA ARG A 367 5.46 -1.91 17.92
C ARG A 367 4.64 -0.67 17.57
N GLY A 368 3.42 -0.83 17.07
CA GLY A 368 2.52 0.25 16.70
C GLY A 368 3.01 1.08 15.52
N VAL A 369 3.76 0.48 14.59
CA VAL A 369 4.33 1.15 13.42
C VAL A 369 3.40 0.97 12.21
N PRO A 370 2.78 2.05 11.69
CA PRO A 370 2.00 1.98 10.46
C PRO A 370 2.89 1.67 9.26
N VAL A 371 2.47 0.71 8.43
CA VAL A 371 3.19 0.31 7.21
C VAL A 371 2.26 0.52 6.02
N LEU A 372 2.73 1.22 4.98
CA LEU A 372 2.00 1.39 3.72
C LEU A 372 1.90 0.06 2.96
N ALA A 373 3.02 -0.65 2.86
CA ALA A 373 3.11 -1.95 2.24
C ALA A 373 4.36 -2.70 2.70
N ARG A 374 4.35 -4.02 2.53
CA ARG A 374 5.54 -4.87 2.63
C ARG A 374 5.95 -5.30 1.23
N ILE A 375 7.25 -5.24 0.95
CA ILE A 375 7.84 -5.74 -0.30
C ILE A 375 8.86 -6.83 0.02
N GLU A 376 8.94 -7.83 -0.86
CA GLU A 376 9.91 -8.93 -0.75
C GLU A 376 11.15 -8.66 -1.59
N HIS A 377 10.96 -8.00 -2.73
CA HIS A 377 12.03 -7.62 -3.63
C HIS A 377 12.10 -6.11 -3.75
N MET A 378 13.31 -5.57 -3.77
CA MET A 378 13.51 -4.12 -3.83
C MET A 378 12.86 -3.49 -5.08
N MET A 379 12.82 -4.23 -6.19
CA MET A 379 12.14 -3.82 -7.43
C MET A 379 10.62 -3.63 -7.28
N ASP A 380 9.97 -4.26 -6.29
CA ASP A 380 8.52 -4.13 -6.06
C ASP A 380 8.13 -2.72 -5.61
N LEU A 381 9.11 -1.92 -5.15
CA LEU A 381 8.93 -0.51 -4.77
C LEU A 381 8.26 0.31 -5.87
N HIS A 382 8.48 -0.03 -7.15
CA HIS A 382 7.89 0.67 -8.29
C HIS A 382 6.35 0.70 -8.25
N SER A 383 5.70 -0.28 -7.62
CA SER A 383 4.23 -0.33 -7.52
C SER A 383 3.65 0.74 -6.58
N TYR A 384 4.50 1.47 -5.86
CA TYR A 384 4.11 2.42 -4.82
C TYR A 384 4.56 3.87 -5.08
N LEU A 385 5.30 4.08 -6.17
CA LEU A 385 5.77 5.37 -6.67
C LEU A 385 4.83 5.90 -7.75
#